data_AF-A0A132NFE3-F1
#
_entry.id   AF-A0A132NFE3-F1
#
_cell.length_a   1.000
_cell.length_b   1.000
_cell.length_c   1.000
_cell.angle_alpha   90.00
_cell.angle_beta   90.00
_cell.angle_gamma   90.00
#
_symmetry.space_group_name_H-M   'P 1'
#
loop_
_entity.id
_entity.type
_entity.pdbx_description
1 polymer ?
#
loop_
_entity_poly.entity_id
_entity_poly.type
_entity_poly.pdbx_seq_one_letter_code
_entity_poly.pdbx_strand_id
1 'polypeptide(L)' 'MSHLGDRVADLVDGELDHDARDRALAHLAGCALCRAEVEAARELKARLRALASPGLPAGLTDRLMGIGETGL' A
#
# COMPACT_ATOMS: atom_id res chain seq x y z
N MET A 1 19.09 -0.84 17.79
CA MET A 1 17.91 -1.29 17.02
C MET A 1 18.08 -0.77 15.60
N SER A 2 17.84 -1.60 14.59
CA SER A 2 17.83 -1.15 13.19
C SER A 2 16.61 -0.27 12.92
N HIS A 3 16.73 0.66 11.98
CA HIS A 3 15.59 1.40 11.43
C HIS A 3 14.60 0.46 10.70
N LEU A 4 13.40 0.96 10.39
CA LEU A 4 12.32 0.15 9.81
C LEU A 4 12.62 -0.36 8.38
N GLY A 5 13.33 0.42 7.55
CA GLY A 5 13.67 0.03 6.18
C GLY A 5 12.43 -0.31 5.35
N ASP A 6 12.43 -1.46 4.67
CA ASP A 6 11.32 -1.91 3.81
C ASP A 6 9.97 -1.99 4.55
N ARG A 7 9.99 -2.20 5.87
CA ARG A 7 8.77 -2.24 6.70
C ARG A 7 8.02 -0.92 6.76
N VAL A 8 8.63 0.19 6.31
CA VAL A 8 7.93 1.48 6.16
C VAL A 8 6.80 1.37 5.15
N ALA A 9 7.05 0.72 3.99
CA ALA A 9 6.03 0.54 2.96
C ALA A 9 4.89 -0.33 3.49
N ASP A 10 5.21 -1.52 4.03
CA ASP A 10 4.22 -2.44 4.60
C ASP A 10 3.36 -1.77 5.69
N LEU A 11 3.96 -0.92 6.55
CA LEU A 11 3.24 -0.19 7.58
C LEU A 11 2.26 0.84 6.97
N VAL A 12 2.69 1.58 5.96
CA VAL A 12 1.88 2.58 5.27
C VAL A 12 0.78 1.92 4.43
N ASP A 13 1.04 0.72 3.91
CA ASP A 13 0.10 -0.10 3.16
C ASP A 13 -0.88 -0.90 4.01
N GLY A 14 -0.58 -1.05 5.30
CA GLY A 14 -1.42 -1.79 6.24
C GLY A 14 -1.26 -3.30 6.08
N GLU A 15 -0.12 -3.74 5.55
CA GLU A 15 0.20 -5.13 5.25
C GLU A 15 0.93 -5.84 6.40
N LEU A 16 1.37 -5.08 7.41
CA LEU A 16 1.92 -5.65 8.63
C LEU A 16 0.84 -6.38 9.44
N ASP A 17 1.20 -7.55 9.99
CA ASP A 17 0.43 -8.19 11.04
C ASP A 17 0.37 -7.33 12.31
N HIS A 18 -0.50 -7.71 13.24
CA HIS A 18 -0.75 -6.94 14.47
C HIS A 18 0.53 -6.74 15.30
N ASP A 19 1.30 -7.81 15.51
CA ASP A 19 2.50 -7.78 16.35
C ASP A 19 3.61 -6.92 15.70
N ALA A 20 3.77 -7.02 14.38
CA ALA A 20 4.75 -6.25 13.62
C ALA A 20 4.36 -4.77 13.57
N ARG A 21 3.07 -4.46 13.43
CA ARG A 21 2.55 -3.10 13.50
C ARG A 21 2.83 -2.48 14.87
N ASP A 22 2.54 -3.19 15.96
CA ASP A 22 2.75 -2.66 17.31
C ASP A 22 4.23 -2.38 17.59
N ARG A 23 5.13 -3.28 17.17
CA ARG A 23 6.59 -3.03 17.24
C ARG A 23 7.02 -1.82 16.40
N ALA A 24 6.47 -1.65 15.20
CA ALA A 24 6.78 -0.51 14.36
C ALA A 24 6.30 0.81 14.99
N LEU A 25 5.08 0.84 15.54
CA LEU A 25 4.55 2.01 16.24
C LEU A 25 5.36 2.36 17.50
N ALA A 26 5.77 1.36 18.27
CA ALA A 26 6.67 1.56 19.42
C ALA A 26 8.02 2.17 18.98
N HIS A 27 8.57 1.72 17.85
CA HIS A 27 9.79 2.31 17.29
C HIS A 27 9.58 3.76 16.84
N LEU A 28 8.46 4.08 16.18
CA LEU A 28 8.15 5.45 15.75
C LEU A 28 8.04 6.42 16.93
N ALA A 29 7.60 5.96 18.10
CA ALA A 29 7.59 6.80 19.30
C ALA A 29 9.01 7.26 19.72
N GLY A 30 10.04 6.46 19.44
CA GLY A 30 11.44 6.75 19.81
C GLY A 30 12.33 7.26 18.68
N CYS A 31 11.94 7.10 17.41
CA CYS A 31 12.81 7.40 16.27
C CYS A 31 12.26 8.54 15.40
N ALA A 32 12.93 9.70 15.39
CA ALA A 32 12.56 10.83 14.53
C ALA A 32 12.77 10.54 13.04
N LEU A 33 13.84 9.81 12.68
CA LEU A 33 14.15 9.48 11.30
C LEU A 33 13.06 8.61 10.66
N CYS A 34 12.69 7.50 11.31
CA CYS A 34 11.63 6.63 10.79
C CYS A 34 10.26 7.30 10.80
N ARG A 35 9.99 8.26 11.69
CA ARG A 35 8.78 9.10 11.61
C ARG A 35 8.78 9.93 10.33
N ALA A 36 9.88 10.61 10.02
CA ALA A 36 9.99 11.41 8.81
C ALA A 36 9.82 10.55 7.54
N GLU A 37 10.40 9.35 7.52
CA GLU A 37 10.24 8.40 6.40
C GLU A 37 8.78 7.94 6.24
N VAL A 38 8.11 7.56 7.33
CA VAL A 38 6.70 7.15 7.30
C VAL A 38 5.79 8.29 6.84
N GLU A 39 6.01 9.51 7.30
CA GLU A 39 5.24 10.67 6.85
C GLU A 39 5.46 10.96 5.36
N ALA A 40 6.70 10.88 4.87
CA ALA A 40 7.00 11.03 3.44
C ALA A 40 6.31 9.96 2.59
N ALA A 41 6.31 8.70 3.05
CA ALA A 41 5.64 7.60 2.37
C ALA A 41 4.10 7.75 2.39
N ARG A 42 3.52 8.22 3.49
CA ARG A 42 2.07 8.53 3.59
C ARG A 42 1.65 9.62 2.62
N GLU A 43 2.42 10.70 2.54
CA GLU A 43 2.18 11.79 1.60
C GLU A 43 2.25 11.30 0.15
N LEU A 44 3.25 10.48 -0.18
CA LEU A 44 3.36 9.86 -1.50
C LEU A 44 2.14 9.00 -1.82
N LYS A 45 1.71 8.14 -0.89
CA LYS A 45 0.51 7.31 -1.05
C LYS A 45 -0.76 8.15 -1.23
N ALA A 46 -0.89 9.25 -0.49
CA ALA A 46 -2.03 10.16 -0.62
C ALA A 46 -2.09 10.79 -2.03
N ARG A 47 -0.95 11.24 -2.57
CA ARG A 47 -0.85 11.77 -3.94
C ARG A 47 -1.21 10.72 -4.99
N LEU A 48 -0.71 9.50 -4.85
CA LEU A 48 -1.05 8.39 -5.76
C LEU A 48 -2.54 8.07 -5.73
N ARG A 49 -3.16 8.07 -4.54
CA ARG A 49 -4.62 7.87 -4.38
C ARG A 49 -5.45 9.00 -4.97
N ALA A 50 -4.92 10.22 -5.03
CA ALA A 50 -5.60 11.37 -5.62
C ALA A 50 -5.55 11.38 -7.16
N LEU A 51 -4.75 10.51 -7.78
CA LEU A 51 -4.75 10.37 -9.24
C LEU A 51 -6.10 9.81 -9.71
N ALA A 52 -6.53 10.29 -10.88
CA ALA A 52 -7.72 9.74 -11.52
C ALA A 52 -7.53 8.24 -11.77
N SER A 53 -8.55 7.44 -11.45
CA SER A 53 -8.54 6.02 -11.81
C SER A 53 -8.43 5.88 -13.33
N PRO A 54 -7.62 4.93 -13.83
CA PRO A 54 -7.57 4.66 -15.26
C PRO A 54 -8.96 4.27 -15.75
N GLY A 55 -9.37 4.82 -16.89
CA GLY A 55 -10.63 4.46 -17.52
C GLY A 55 -10.64 2.98 -17.90
N LEU A 56 -11.78 2.31 -17.72
CA LEU A 56 -11.95 0.95 -18.20
C LEU A 56 -11.96 0.93 -19.73
N PRO A 57 -11.26 -0.01 -20.39
CA PRO A 57 -11.35 -0.14 -21.84
C PRO A 57 -12.77 -0.51 -22.25
N ALA A 58 -13.22 0.03 -23.39
CA ALA A 58 -14.52 -0.32 -23.96
C ALA A 58 -14.64 -1.84 -24.17
N GLY A 59 -15.82 -2.40 -23.88
CA GLY A 59 -16.08 -3.83 -24.02
C GLY A 59 -15.35 -4.74 -23.01
N LEU A 60 -14.79 -4.20 -21.92
CA LEU A 60 -14.14 -5.02 -20.88
C LEU A 60 -15.09 -6.11 -20.34
N THR A 61 -16.34 -5.77 -20.05
CA THR A 61 -17.33 -6.71 -19.53
C THR A 61 -17.59 -7.86 -20.50
N ASP A 62 -17.77 -7.55 -21.79
CA ASP A 62 -17.99 -8.56 -22.84
C ASP A 62 -16.81 -9.52 -22.94
N ARG A 63 -15.58 -8.98 -22.88
CA ARG A 63 -14.36 -9.78 -22.89
C ARG A 63 -14.22 -10.68 -21.65
N LEU A 64 -14.58 -10.17 -20.47
CA LEU A 64 -14.56 -10.96 -19.22
C LEU A 64 -15.61 -12.07 -19.23
N MET A 65 -16.82 -11.81 -19.73
CA MET A 65 -17.87 -12.82 -19.88
C MET A 65 -17.44 -13.93 -20.85
N GLY A 66 -16.82 -13.57 -21.96
CA GLY A 66 -16.28 -14.53 -22.92
C GLY A 66 -15.25 -15.50 -22.32
N ILE A 67 -14.47 -15.10 -21.31
CA ILE A 67 -13.51 -16.00 -20.64
C ILE A 67 -14.24 -17.14 -19.91
N GLY A 68 -15.36 -16.85 -19.25
CA GLY A 68 -16.18 -17.87 -18.57
C GLY A 68 -16.91 -18.78 -19.54
N GLU A 69 -17.31 -18.27 -20.71
CA GLU A 69 -17.96 -19.04 -21.76
C GLU A 69 -17.00 -19.96 -22.53
N THR A 70 -15.70 -19.61 -22.57
CA THR A 70 -14.68 -20.38 -23.31
C THR A 70 -14.22 -21.65 -22.56
N GLY A 71 -14.74 -21.94 -21.36
CA GLY A 71 -14.63 -23.24 -20.68
C GLY A 71 -13.24 -23.89 -20.70
N LEU A 72 -12.36 -23.50 -19.77
CA LEU A 72 -11.40 -24.44 -19.18
C LEU A 72 -12.12 -25.36 -18.19
#